data_AF-A0A0R1F8J6-F1
#
_entry.id   AF-A0A0R1F8J6-F1
#
_cell.length_a   1.000
_cell.length_b   1.000
_cell.length_c   1.000
_cell.angle_alpha   90.00
_cell.angle_beta   90.00
_cell.angle_gamma   90.00
#
_symmetry.space_group_name_H-M   'P 1'
#
loop_
_entity.id
_entity.type
_entity.pdbx_description
1 polymer ?
#
loop_
_entity_poly.entity_id
_entity_poly.type
_entity_poly.pdbx_seq_one_letter_code
_entity_poly.pdbx_strand_id
1 'polypeptide(L)' 'MTERFLKEHNIPFTEHNIDQEPEYVDYLKEKGYQATPVVEAPNVSFFGFRPDQLRQLAV' A
#
# COMPACT_ATOMS: atom_id res chain seq x y z
N MET A 1 1.78 -4.13 9.51
CA MET A 1 1.29 -2.98 10.31
C MET A 1 0.32 -2.13 9.50
N THR A 2 0.64 -1.80 8.24
CA THR A 2 -0.28 -1.14 7.30
C THR A 2 -1.61 -1.89 7.11
N GLU A 3 -1.55 -3.19 6.82
CA GLU A 3 -2.74 -4.03 6.62
C GLU A 3 -3.67 -4.03 7.84
N ARG A 4 -3.08 -4.18 9.04
CA ARG A 4 -3.81 -4.13 10.31
C ARG A 4 -4.56 -2.81 10.50
N PHE A 5 -3.92 -1.67 10.20
CA PHE A 5 -4.55 -0.36 10.31
C PHE A 5 -5.77 -0.25 9.38
N LEU A 6 -5.64 -0.67 8.12
CA LEU A 6 -6.74 -0.65 7.16
C LEU A 6 -7.91 -1.53 7.63
N LYS A 7 -7.62 -2.74 8.15
CA LYS A 7 -8.62 -3.63 8.76
C LYS A 7 -9.30 -3.01 9.98
N GLU A 8 -8.54 -2.42 10.90
CA GLU A 8 -9.08 -1.77 12.11
C GLU A 8 -10.02 -0.61 11.76
N HIS A 9 -9.67 0.17 10.74
CA HIS A 9 -10.48 1.29 10.26
C HIS A 9 -11.57 0.89 9.25
N ASN A 10 -11.78 -0.42 8.98
CA ASN A 10 -12.73 -0.93 7.99
C ASN A 10 -12.59 -0.29 6.60
N ILE A 11 -11.36 0.10 6.25
CA ILE A 11 -11.06 0.67 4.94
C ILE A 11 -10.98 -0.50 3.95
N PRO A 12 -11.75 -0.51 2.86
CA PRO A 12 -11.61 -1.54 1.84
C PRO A 12 -10.26 -1.40 1.14
N PHE A 13 -9.48 -2.48 1.09
CA PHE A 13 -8.21 -2.53 0.38
C PHE A 13 -8.05 -3.89 -0.29
N THR A 14 -7.26 -3.91 -1.36
CA THR A 14 -6.81 -5.13 -2.02
C THR A 14 -5.34 -5.33 -1.67
N GLU A 15 -5.01 -6.48 -1.09
CA GLU A 15 -3.63 -6.87 -0.88
C GLU A 15 -3.11 -7.61 -2.12
N HIS A 16 -2.08 -7.06 -2.74
CA HIS A 16 -1.31 -7.73 -3.78
C HIS A 16 0.05 -8.13 -3.21
N ASN A 17 0.26 -9.43 -3.08
CA ASN A 17 1.51 -9.94 -2.54
C ASN A 17 2.47 -10.24 -3.70
N ILE A 18 3.50 -9.42 -3.85
CA ILE A 18 4.52 -9.56 -4.90
C ILE A 18 5.29 -10.90 -4.87
N ASP A 19 5.26 -11.62 -3.75
CA ASP A 19 5.85 -12.95 -3.61
C ASP A 19 4.98 -14.01 -4.32
N GLN A 20 3.66 -13.79 -4.36
CA GLN A 20 2.69 -14.65 -5.05
C GLN A 20 2.41 -14.17 -6.48
N GLU A 21 2.41 -12.85 -6.69
CA GLU A 21 2.07 -12.18 -7.94
C GLU A 21 3.28 -11.35 -8.42
N PRO A 22 4.30 -11.99 -9.03
CA PRO A 22 5.52 -11.31 -9.46
C PRO A 22 5.28 -10.24 -10.54
N GLU A 23 4.13 -10.27 -11.23
CA GLU A 23 3.71 -9.24 -12.19
C GLU A 23 3.66 -7.84 -11.57
N TYR A 24 3.30 -7.75 -10.28
CA TYR A 24 3.30 -6.48 -9.57
C TYR A 24 4.71 -5.98 -9.24
N VAL A 25 5.74 -6.82 -9.28
CA VAL A 25 7.14 -6.38 -9.10
C VAL A 25 7.55 -5.43 -10.22
N ASP A 26 7.23 -5.78 -11.47
CA ASP A 26 7.51 -4.92 -12.62
C ASP A 26 6.68 -3.63 -12.56
N TYR A 27 5.41 -3.72 -12.17
CA TYR A 27 4.56 -2.55 -11.92
C TYR A 27 5.17 -1.59 -10.88
N LEU A 28 5.67 -2.12 -9.75
CA LEU A 28 6.31 -1.32 -8.71
C LEU A 28 7.60 -0.66 -9.21
N LYS A 29 8.40 -1.38 -9.99
CA LYS A 29 9.63 -0.85 -10.60
C LYS A 29 9.34 0.24 -11.63
N GLU A 30 8.34 0.05 -12.48
CA GLU A 30 7.92 1.06 -13.47
C GLU A 30 7.45 2.35 -12.80
N LYS A 31 6.78 2.25 -11.65
CA LYS A 31 6.40 3.40 -10.84
C LYS A 31 7.55 4.02 -10.03
N GLY A 32 8.73 3.40 -10.04
CA GLY A 32 9.91 3.89 -9.31
C GLY A 32 9.88 3.59 -7.81
N TYR A 33 9.02 2.68 -7.35
CA TYR A 33 9.04 2.25 -5.96
C TYR A 33 10.21 1.29 -5.71
N GLN A 34 10.98 1.60 -4.68
CA GLN A 34 12.19 0.84 -4.33
C GLN A 34 12.02 -0.02 -3.08
N ALA A 35 10.89 0.09 -2.38
CA ALA A 35 10.64 -0.64 -1.15
C ALA A 35 9.15 -0.99 -0.99
N THR A 36 8.90 -2.16 -0.41
CA THR A 36 7.58 -2.58 0.04
C THR A 36 7.43 -2.35 1.55
N PRO A 37 6.20 -2.26 2.10
CA PRO A 37 4.90 -2.29 1.41
C PRO A 37 4.60 -0.99 0.65
N VAL A 38 3.84 -1.08 -0.45
CA VAL A 38 3.35 0.09 -1.20
C VAL A 38 1.84 0.19 -1.01
N VAL A 39 1.35 1.39 -0.74
CA VAL A 39 -0.06 1.69 -0.59
C VAL A 39 -0.43 2.72 -1.64
N GLU A 40 -1.36 2.36 -2.49
CA GLU A 40 -1.95 3.26 -3.47
C GLU A 40 -3.43 3.43 -3.17
N ALA A 41 -3.82 4.68 -2.97
CA ALA A 41 -5.18 5.11 -2.78
C ALA A 41 -5.51 6.20 -3.82
N PRO A 42 -6.79 6.54 -4.04
CA PRO A 42 -7.20 7.47 -5.09
C PRO A 42 -6.49 8.83 -5.05
N ASN A 43 -6.16 9.30 -3.84
CA ASN A 43 -5.58 10.63 -3.61
C ASN A 43 -4.13 10.61 -3.14
N VAL A 44 -3.62 9.45 -2.67
CA VAL A 44 -2.29 9.33 -2.09
C VAL A 44 -1.65 8.01 -2.48
N SER A 45 -0.37 8.07 -2.83
CA SER A 45 0.44 6.89 -3.13
C SER A 45 1.75 7.00 -2.35
N PHE A 46 2.05 6.01 -1.53
CA PHE A 46 3.26 6.01 -0.72
C PHE A 46 3.82 4.61 -0.52
N PHE A 47 5.12 4.55 -0.28
CA PHE A 47 5.82 3.32 0.03
C PHE A 47 6.37 3.35 1.45
N GLY A 48 6.54 2.16 2.02
CA GLY A 48 6.91 1.95 3.41
C GLY A 48 5.78 2.15 4.40
N PHE A 49 6.09 1.98 5.68
CA PHE A 49 5.15 2.19 6.76
C PHE A 49 5.05 3.69 7.12
N ARG A 50 3.96 4.34 6.71
CA ARG A 50 3.72 5.77 6.94
C ARG A 50 2.40 5.98 7.71
N PRO A 51 2.44 6.02 9.06
CA PRO A 51 1.23 6.18 9.87
C PRO A 51 0.51 7.51 9.62
N ASP A 52 1.23 8.59 9.32
CA ASP A 52 0.61 9.89 9.00
C ASP A 52 -0.26 9.84 7.74
N GLN A 53 0.19 9.14 6.69
CA GLN A 53 -0.57 8.98 5.44
C GLN A 53 -1.73 7.99 5.63
N LEU A 54 -1.52 6.92 6.41
CA LEU A 54 -2.58 5.98 6.75
C LEU A 54 -3.75 6.67 7.46
N ARG A 55 -3.46 7.59 8.38
CA ARG A 55 -4.50 8.39 9.04
C ARG A 55 -5.33 9.23 8.08
N GLN A 56 -4.76 9.68 6.95
CA GLN A 56 -5.52 10.42 5.92
C GLN A 56 -6.52 9.52 5.18
N LEU A 57 -6.30 8.21 5.15
CA LEU A 57 -7.22 7.24 4.53
C LEU A 57 -8.39 6.87 5.45
N ALA A 58 -8.25 7.14 6.76
CA ALA A 58 -9.25 6.83 7.78
C ALA A 58 -10.22 7.99 8.09
N VAL A 59 -10.21 9.06 7.27
CA VAL A 59 -11.06 10.26 7.41
C VAL A 59 -12.37 10.10 6.65
#